data_AF-A0A0L9U8A3-F1
#
_entry.id   AF-A0A0L9U8A3-F1
#
_cell.length_a   1.000
_cell.length_b   1.000
_cell.length_c   1.000
_cell.angle_alpha   90.00
_cell.angle_beta   90.00
_cell.angle_gamma   90.00
#
_symmetry.space_group_name_H-M   'P 1'
#
loop_
_entity.id
_entity.type
_entity.pdbx_description
1 polymer ?
#
loop_
_entity_poly.entity_id
_entity_poly.type
_entity_poly.pdbx_seq_one_letter_code
_entity_poly.pdbx_strand_id
1 'polypeptide(L)' 'MLFFSYFKDLVGREVTVELKNDLAIRGTLHSVDQYLNIKLENTRVVDQDKYPHMA' A
#
# COMPACT_ATOMS: atom_id res chain seq x y z
N MET A 1 19.12 6.86 -3.61
CA MET A 1 18.19 5.87 -3.01
C MET A 1 17.33 5.26 -4.10
N LEU A 2 17.67 4.04 -4.53
CA LEU A 2 17.04 3.39 -5.70
C LEU A 2 15.53 3.17 -5.48
N PHE A 3 15.15 2.54 -4.36
CA PHE A 3 13.75 2.19 -4.08
C PHE A 3 12.85 3.40 -3.83
N PHE A 4 13.35 4.43 -3.14
CA PHE A 4 12.60 5.68 -2.97
C PHE A 4 12.24 6.32 -4.32
N SER A 5 13.20 6.35 -5.25
CA SER A 5 12.98 6.91 -6.60
C SER A 5 12.00 6.05 -7.39
N TYR A 6 12.15 4.72 -7.33
CA TYR A 6 11.24 3.77 -7.95
C TYR A 6 9.79 3.92 -7.46
N PHE A 7 9.56 4.02 -6.14
CA PHE A 7 8.22 4.20 -5.61
C PHE A 7 7.63 5.59 -5.90
N LYS A 8 8.46 6.63 -6.03
CA LYS A 8 7.99 7.94 -6.51
C LYS A 8 7.39 7.86 -7.92
N ASP A 9 7.98 7.06 -8.81
CA ASP A 9 7.45 6.86 -10.17
C ASP A 9 6.11 6.07 -10.20
N LEU A 10 5.76 5.43 -9.08
CA LEU A 10 4.50 4.71 -8.90
C LEU A 10 3.39 5.54 -8.23
N VAL A 11 3.68 6.78 -7.81
CA VAL A 11 2.64 7.67 -7.24
C VAL A 11 1.50 7.87 -8.24
N GLY A 12 0.26 7.77 -7.75
CA GLY A 12 -0.96 7.81 -8.54
C GLY A 12 -1.39 6.46 -9.13
N ARG A 13 -0.58 5.40 -9.00
CA ARG A 13 -0.91 4.04 -9.48
C ARG A 13 -1.54 3.21 -8.36
N GLU A 14 -2.38 2.26 -8.76
CA GLU A 14 -2.91 1.26 -7.83
C GLU A 14 -1.84 0.22 -7.50
N VAL A 15 -1.65 -0.03 -6.20
CA VAL A 15 -0.68 -0.98 -5.67
C VAL A 15 -1.34 -1.85 -4.60
N THR A 16 -0.78 -3.04 -4.38
CA THR A 16 -1.10 -3.88 -3.23
C THR A 16 0.12 -3.95 -2.32
N VAL A 17 -0.05 -3.59 -1.06
CA VAL A 17 0.99 -3.68 -0.03
C VAL A 17 0.66 -4.84 0.90
N GLU A 18 1.53 -5.84 0.92
CA GLU A 18 1.47 -6.95 1.86
C GLU A 18 2.34 -6.62 3.09
N LEU A 19 1.73 -6.66 4.25
CA LEU A 19 2.36 -6.37 5.53
C LEU A 19 2.93 -7.66 6.15
N LYS A 20 3.87 -7.52 7.07
CA LYS A 20 4.53 -8.65 7.76
C LYS A 20 3.58 -9.55 8.58
N ASN A 21 2.36 -9.10 8.83
CA ASN A 21 1.31 -9.85 9.53
C ASN A 21 0.32 -10.51 8.55
N ASP A 22 0.73 -10.70 7.30
CA ASP A 22 -0.03 -11.32 6.21
C ASP A 22 -1.29 -10.52 5.78
N LEU A 23 -1.42 -9.26 6.21
CA LEU A 23 -2.49 -8.38 5.76
C LEU A 23 -2.11 -7.74 4.42
N ALA A 24 -2.94 -7.91 3.40
CA ALA A 24 -2.79 -7.25 2.11
C ALA A 24 -3.78 -6.09 1.95
N ILE A 25 -3.26 -4.89 1.71
CA ILE A 25 -4.04 -3.66 1.50
C ILE A 25 -3.81 -3.19 0.07
N ARG A 26 -4.91 -3.05 -0.70
CA ARG A 26 -4.89 -2.51 -2.06
C ARG A 26 -5.38 -1.07 -2.03
N GLY A 27 -4.71 -0.17 -2.74
CA GLY A 27 -5.11 1.24 -2.85
C GLY A 27 -4.24 2.01 -3.82
N THR A 28 -4.52 3.31 -3.99
CA THR A 28 -3.71 4.19 -4.83
C THR A 28 -2.53 4.72 -4.03
N LEU A 29 -1.30 4.57 -4.54
CA LEU A 29 -0.11 5.13 -3.91
C LEU A 29 -0.14 6.66 -3.97
N HIS A 30 -0.35 7.31 -2.83
CA HIS A 30 -0.45 8.78 -2.76
C HIS A 30 0.90 9.44 -2.49
N SER A 31 1.70 8.88 -1.57
CA SER A 31 3.04 9.41 -1.27
C SER A 31 3.97 8.35 -0.68
N VAL A 32 5.27 8.54 -0.87
CA VAL A 32 6.35 7.76 -0.26
C VAL A 32 7.43 8.70 0.30
N ASP A 33 8.04 8.35 1.42
CA ASP A 33 9.17 9.09 2.00
C ASP A 33 10.52 8.33 1.89
N GLN A 34 11.60 8.95 2.40
CA GLN A 34 12.95 8.37 2.34
C GLN A 34 13.13 7.08 3.17
N TYR A 35 12.22 6.81 4.11
CA TYR A 35 12.19 5.58 4.92
C TYR A 35 11.26 4.53 4.34
N LEU A 36 10.67 4.80 3.16
CA LEU A 36 9.68 3.96 2.48
C LEU A 36 8.36 3.85 3.25
N ASN A 37 8.02 4.84 4.08
CA ASN A 37 6.66 4.95 4.59
C ASN A 37 5.74 5.29 3.42
N ILE A 38 4.65 4.55 3.30
CA ILE A 38 3.69 4.65 2.19
C ILE A 38 2.37 5.19 2.73
N LYS A 39 1.81 6.19 2.03
CA LYS A 39 0.41 6.61 2.19
C LYS A 39 -0.39 6.08 1.01
N LEU A 40 -1.46 5.35 1.31
CA LEU A 40 -2.43 4.89 0.32
C LEU A 40 -3.73 5.70 0.45
N GLU A 41 -4.42 5.88 -0.66
CA GLU A 41 -5.79 6.41 -0.74
C GLU A 41 -6.73 5.36 -1.35
N ASN A 42 -8.03 5.48 -1.08
CA ASN A 42 -9.07 4.57 -1.59
C ASN A 42 -8.75 3.09 -1.31
N THR A 43 -8.35 2.81 -0.07
CA THR A 43 -7.85 1.50 0.36
C THR A 43 -8.96 0.47 0.57
N ARG A 44 -8.68 -0.79 0.24
CA ARG A 44 -9.49 -1.97 0.60
C ARG A 44 -8.59 -3.12 1.04
N VAL A 45 -9.07 -3.95 1.96
CA VAL A 45 -8.41 -5.21 2.32
C VAL A 45 -8.66 -6.23 1.21
N VAL A 46 -7.64 -6.97 0.79
CA VAL A 46 -7.77 -7.95 -0.31
C VAL A 46 -8.55 -9.19 0.15
N ASP A 47 -8.28 -9.71 1.34
CA ASP A 47 -8.95 -10.89 1.92
C ASP A 47 -9.95 -10.48 3.02
N GLN A 48 -10.99 -9.71 2.65
CA GLN A 48 -12.02 -9.26 3.60
C GLN A 48 -12.70 -10.43 4.35
N ASP A 49 -12.85 -11.58 3.70
CA ASP A 49 -13.47 -12.78 4.30
C ASP A 49 -12.66 -13.33 5.49
N LYS A 50 -11.34 -13.13 5.50
CA LYS A 50 -10.45 -13.53 6.60
C LYS A 50 -10.41 -12.50 7.73
N TYR A 51 -10.81 -11.26 7.45
CA TYR A 51 -10.79 -10.13 8.40
C TYR A 51 -12.11 -9.33 8.38
N PRO A 52 -13.24 -9.91 8.82
CA PRO A 52 -14.58 -9.31 8.68
C PRO A 52 -14.78 -8.00 9.46
N HIS A 53 -13.88 -7.67 10.38
CA HIS A 53 -13.90 -6.44 11.18
C HIS A 53 -13.12 -5.27 10.56
N MET A 54 -12.46 -5.50 9.42
CA MET A 54 -11.69 -4.49 8.66
C MET A 54 -12.40 -4.08 7.36
N ALA A 55 -13.71 -4.30 7.28
CA ALA A 55 -14.55 -3.95 6.14
C ALA A 55 -14.77 -2.44 6.02
#